data_AF-A0A4Q1UFA8-F1
#
_entry.id   AF-A0A4Q1UFA8-F1
#
_cell.length_a   1.000
_cell.length_b   1.000
_cell.length_c   1.000
_cell.angle_alpha   90.00
_cell.angle_beta   90.00
_cell.angle_gamma   90.00
#
_symmetry.space_group_name_H-M   'P 1'
#
loop_
_entity.id
_entity.type
_entity.pdbx_description
1 polymer ?
#
loop_
_entity_poly.entity_id
_entity_poly.type
_entity_poly.pdbx_seq_one_letter_code
_entity_poly.pdbx_strand_id
1 'polypeptide(L)'
;EAAKVKQEIQDDPTLTTAEKQKQAADVDQAYKDGEAAIDAATTADDINKAFDTGKVNIDNAHKPGTAVDDQKAAQKKQLAEEADKVKQAIQDDSTLTTAEKKQQSENVDKALVDGQRAIDQASDADSINTAFVTGKANINTQHQPGKSLADQRQAAVNEIDKEAAKVKQQIDNDPLLTEAEKATQKARVDHEAALAKEALAKAGNADELNAALADGIKNIDAQYVPGTQKAPDPKPTPAPLPGDPRPTSTQPLSTSRTSTSSLPRTSDKPATGLAALGAFLLSMFGFALTGKKRKRS
;
A
#
# COMPACT_ATOMS: atom_id res chain seq x y z
N GLU A 1 -34.05 -7.93 -51.14
CA GLU A 1 -32.64 -7.83 -50.71
C GLU A 1 -32.39 -6.84 -49.59
N ALA A 2 -32.67 -5.53 -49.74
CA ALA A 2 -32.31 -4.51 -48.75
C ALA A 2 -32.73 -4.83 -47.31
N ALA A 3 -33.97 -5.28 -47.09
CA ALA A 3 -34.45 -5.69 -45.78
C ALA A 3 -33.66 -6.88 -45.17
N LYS A 4 -33.26 -7.84 -46.01
CA LYS A 4 -32.45 -9.00 -45.61
C LYS A 4 -31.04 -8.55 -45.18
N VAL A 5 -30.37 -7.74 -46.00
CA VAL A 5 -29.01 -7.26 -45.68
C VAL A 5 -29.01 -6.36 -44.44
N LYS A 6 -30.04 -5.53 -44.25
CA LYS A 6 -30.19 -4.76 -43.01
C LYS A 6 -30.32 -5.66 -41.78
N GLN A 7 -31.04 -6.77 -41.89
CA GLN A 7 -31.15 -7.74 -40.80
C GLN A 7 -29.79 -8.40 -40.52
N GLU A 8 -29.05 -8.80 -41.56
CA GLU A 8 -27.68 -9.34 -41.44
C GLU A 8 -26.74 -8.35 -40.73
N ILE A 9 -26.81 -7.06 -41.05
CA ILE A 9 -26.07 -5.99 -40.37
C ILE A 9 -26.48 -5.87 -38.89
N GLN A 10 -27.78 -5.91 -38.58
CA GLN A 10 -28.24 -5.81 -37.18
C GLN A 10 -27.80 -7.01 -36.34
N ASP A 11 -27.80 -8.20 -36.94
CA ASP A 11 -27.42 -9.44 -36.27
C ASP A 11 -25.91 -9.65 -36.19
N ASP A 12 -25.11 -8.85 -36.92
CA ASP A 12 -23.65 -8.95 -36.91
C ASP A 12 -23.06 -8.52 -35.56
N PRO A 13 -22.48 -9.44 -34.76
CA PRO A 13 -21.91 -9.10 -33.45
C PRO A 13 -20.56 -8.40 -33.55
N THR A 14 -19.92 -8.41 -34.72
CA THR A 14 -18.61 -7.80 -34.94
C THR A 14 -18.68 -6.28 -35.09
N LEU A 15 -19.87 -5.75 -35.38
CA LEU A 15 -20.12 -4.32 -35.57
C LEU A 15 -20.65 -3.67 -34.30
N THR A 16 -20.16 -2.47 -34.03
CA THR A 16 -20.75 -1.56 -33.05
C THR A 16 -22.08 -1.01 -33.55
N THR A 17 -22.92 -0.51 -32.64
CA THR A 17 -24.18 0.16 -32.98
C THR A 17 -23.98 1.29 -33.98
N ALA A 18 -22.88 2.05 -33.87
CA ALA A 18 -22.57 3.14 -34.80
C ALA A 18 -22.26 2.63 -36.21
N GLU A 19 -21.49 1.55 -36.33
CA GLU A 19 -21.18 0.93 -37.62
C GLU A 19 -22.43 0.30 -38.26
N LYS A 20 -23.29 -0.35 -37.45
CA LYS A 20 -24.58 -0.89 -37.92
C LYS A 20 -25.46 0.21 -38.50
N GLN A 21 -25.58 1.34 -37.80
CA GLN A 21 -26.35 2.49 -38.28
C GLN A 21 -25.80 3.03 -39.60
N LYS A 22 -24.48 3.15 -39.72
CA LYS A 22 -23.83 3.61 -40.95
C LYS A 22 -24.10 2.63 -42.11
N GLN A 23 -23.89 1.34 -41.93
CA GLN A 23 -24.09 0.35 -43.00
C GLN A 23 -25.57 0.22 -43.39
N ALA A 24 -26.50 0.35 -42.45
CA ALA A 24 -27.93 0.37 -42.76
C ALA A 24 -28.32 1.57 -43.64
N ALA A 25 -27.70 2.74 -43.42
CA ALA A 25 -27.87 3.90 -44.27
C ALA A 25 -27.23 3.69 -45.67
N ASP A 26 -26.07 3.03 -45.72
CA ASP A 26 -25.42 2.66 -46.99
C ASP A 26 -26.32 1.69 -47.80
N VAL A 27 -27.04 0.76 -47.15
CA VAL A 27 -28.06 -0.09 -47.80
C VAL A 27 -29.23 0.73 -48.35
N ASP A 28 -29.74 1.70 -47.59
CA ASP A 28 -30.83 2.58 -48.07
C ASP A 28 -30.43 3.39 -49.30
N GLN A 29 -29.18 3.86 -49.32
CA GLN A 29 -28.66 4.58 -50.47
C GLN A 29 -28.52 3.67 -51.69
N ALA A 30 -27.90 2.50 -51.54
CA ALA A 30 -27.77 1.52 -52.63
C ALA A 30 -29.12 1.07 -53.19
N TYR A 31 -30.14 0.95 -52.34
CA TYR A 31 -31.51 0.66 -52.75
C TYR A 31 -32.10 1.76 -53.62
N LYS A 32 -32.02 3.03 -53.18
CA LYS A 32 -32.52 4.19 -53.95
C LYS A 32 -31.79 4.36 -55.29
N ASP A 33 -30.48 4.16 -55.30
CA ASP A 33 -29.67 4.25 -56.52
C ASP A 33 -30.05 3.14 -57.52
N GLY A 34 -30.36 1.95 -57.01
CA GLY A 34 -30.88 0.84 -57.82
C GLY A 34 -32.26 1.13 -58.41
N GLU A 35 -33.21 1.66 -57.64
CA GLU A 35 -34.53 2.08 -58.13
C GLU A 35 -34.40 3.14 -59.23
N ALA A 36 -33.59 4.18 -58.99
CA ALA A 36 -33.34 5.23 -59.97
C ALA A 36 -32.72 4.71 -61.28
N ALA A 37 -31.82 3.72 -61.19
CA ALA A 37 -31.20 3.10 -62.37
C ALA A 37 -32.20 2.25 -63.17
N ILE A 38 -33.12 1.56 -62.49
CA ILE A 38 -34.21 0.81 -63.15
C ILE A 38 -35.17 1.78 -63.84
N ASP A 39 -35.57 2.86 -63.19
CA ASP A 39 -36.48 3.87 -63.76
C ASP A 39 -35.87 4.58 -64.98
N ALA A 40 -34.54 4.72 -65.03
CA ALA A 40 -33.82 5.33 -66.14
C ALA A 40 -33.56 4.35 -67.32
N ALA A 41 -33.73 3.04 -67.13
CA ALA A 41 -33.44 2.04 -68.14
C ALA A 41 -34.48 2.06 -69.28
N THR A 42 -34.01 1.92 -70.53
CA THR A 42 -34.87 2.05 -71.72
C THR A 42 -35.14 0.73 -72.44
N THR A 43 -34.42 -0.33 -72.06
CA THR A 43 -34.56 -1.67 -72.64
C THR A 43 -34.69 -2.72 -71.54
N ALA A 44 -35.23 -3.89 -71.89
CA ALA A 44 -35.34 -5.00 -70.95
C ALA A 44 -33.96 -5.48 -70.43
N ASP A 45 -32.94 -5.47 -71.30
CA ASP A 45 -31.58 -5.86 -70.92
C ASP A 45 -30.97 -4.85 -69.94
N ASP A 46 -31.22 -3.55 -70.13
CA ASP A 46 -30.76 -2.50 -69.21
C ASP A 46 -31.45 -2.61 -67.85
N ILE A 47 -32.75 -2.92 -67.82
CA ILE A 47 -33.50 -3.14 -66.57
C ILE A 47 -32.89 -4.30 -65.79
N ASN A 48 -32.62 -5.44 -66.45
CA ASN A 48 -32.02 -6.61 -65.81
C ASN A 48 -30.62 -6.28 -65.26
N LYS A 49 -29.80 -5.57 -66.04
CA LYS A 49 -28.46 -5.15 -65.60
C LYS A 49 -28.51 -4.19 -64.41
N ALA A 50 -29.43 -3.22 -64.42
CA ALA A 50 -29.63 -2.28 -63.32
C ALA A 50 -30.09 -2.99 -62.05
N PHE A 51 -31.03 -3.94 -62.18
CA PHE A 51 -31.48 -4.79 -61.09
C PHE A 51 -30.33 -5.61 -60.47
N ASP A 52 -29.56 -6.32 -61.30
CA ASP A 52 -28.44 -7.14 -60.83
C ASP A 52 -27.35 -6.30 -60.16
N THR A 53 -27.04 -5.13 -60.73
CA THR A 53 -26.07 -4.19 -60.15
C THR A 53 -26.56 -3.64 -58.81
N GLY A 54 -27.82 -3.21 -58.73
CA GLY A 54 -28.43 -2.71 -57.49
C GLY A 54 -28.43 -3.78 -56.39
N LYS A 55 -28.75 -5.03 -56.75
CA LYS A 55 -28.68 -6.16 -55.81
C LYS A 55 -27.26 -6.36 -55.28
N VAL A 56 -26.25 -6.39 -56.16
CA VAL A 56 -24.83 -6.52 -55.75
C VAL A 56 -24.39 -5.36 -54.86
N ASN A 57 -24.81 -4.13 -55.15
CA ASN A 57 -24.47 -2.97 -54.34
C ASN A 57 -25.10 -3.04 -52.94
N ILE A 58 -26.36 -3.47 -52.84
CA ILE A 58 -27.04 -3.72 -51.56
C ILE A 58 -26.29 -4.80 -50.77
N ASP A 59 -25.97 -5.95 -51.40
CA ASP A 59 -25.24 -7.05 -50.76
C ASP A 59 -23.87 -6.58 -50.26
N ASN A 60 -23.19 -5.72 -51.02
CA ASN A 60 -21.87 -5.21 -50.68
C ASN A 60 -21.85 -4.15 -49.57
N ALA A 61 -22.99 -3.56 -49.22
CA ALA A 61 -23.06 -2.56 -48.15
C ALA A 61 -22.79 -3.18 -46.77
N HIS A 62 -23.07 -4.48 -46.58
CA HIS A 62 -22.65 -5.20 -45.39
C HIS A 62 -21.17 -5.55 -45.44
N LYS A 63 -20.43 -5.10 -44.43
CA LYS A 63 -19.03 -5.43 -44.21
C LYS A 63 -18.87 -5.82 -42.74
N PRO A 64 -18.54 -7.08 -42.43
CA PRO A 64 -18.24 -7.48 -41.07
C PRO A 64 -17.09 -6.65 -40.49
N GLY A 65 -17.16 -6.39 -39.19
CA GLY A 65 -16.09 -5.79 -38.41
C GLY A 65 -14.97 -6.77 -38.11
N THR A 66 -14.09 -6.39 -37.19
CA THR A 66 -13.05 -7.30 -36.67
C THR A 66 -13.70 -8.48 -35.95
N ALA A 67 -13.17 -9.69 -36.09
CA ALA A 67 -13.74 -10.85 -35.41
C ALA A 67 -13.84 -10.63 -33.89
N VAL A 68 -14.93 -11.09 -33.28
CA VAL A 68 -15.21 -10.89 -31.84
C VAL A 68 -14.04 -11.37 -30.97
N ASP A 69 -13.43 -12.51 -31.29
CA ASP A 69 -12.30 -13.05 -30.54
C ASP A 69 -11.04 -12.18 -30.64
N ASP A 70 -10.78 -11.59 -31.81
CA ASP A 70 -9.67 -10.66 -32.02
C ASP A 70 -9.90 -9.34 -31.26
N GLN A 71 -11.13 -8.84 -31.24
CA GLN A 71 -11.50 -7.66 -30.42
C GLN A 71 -11.27 -7.95 -28.93
N LYS A 72 -11.73 -9.11 -28.43
CA LYS A 72 -11.50 -9.53 -27.04
C LYS A 72 -10.01 -9.63 -26.72
N ALA A 73 -9.22 -10.26 -27.60
CA ALA A 73 -7.79 -10.40 -27.42
C ALA A 73 -7.09 -9.04 -27.34
N ALA A 74 -7.41 -8.12 -28.26
CA ALA A 74 -6.87 -6.77 -28.28
C ALA A 74 -7.20 -6.00 -27.00
N GLN A 75 -8.46 -6.01 -26.55
CA GLN A 75 -8.88 -5.30 -25.35
C GLN A 75 -8.29 -5.90 -24.07
N LYS A 76 -8.18 -7.23 -23.96
CA LYS A 76 -7.52 -7.88 -22.81
C LYS A 76 -6.04 -7.51 -22.73
N LYS A 77 -5.36 -7.40 -23.86
CA LYS A 77 -3.97 -6.93 -23.92
C LYS A 77 -3.85 -5.48 -23.43
N GLN A 78 -4.68 -4.58 -23.94
CA GLN A 78 -4.71 -3.18 -23.49
C GLN A 78 -5.02 -3.06 -21.99
N LEU A 79 -5.90 -3.93 -21.46
CA LEU A 79 -6.23 -3.94 -20.05
C LEU A 79 -5.07 -4.42 -19.17
N ALA A 80 -4.30 -5.41 -19.63
CA ALA A 80 -3.08 -5.86 -18.96
C ALA A 80 -2.00 -4.76 -18.96
N GLU A 81 -1.80 -4.07 -20.09
CA GLU A 81 -0.88 -2.93 -20.17
C GLU A 81 -1.26 -1.80 -19.20
N GLU A 82 -2.55 -1.52 -19.00
CA GLU A 82 -2.99 -0.54 -18.00
C GLU A 82 -2.73 -1.04 -16.56
N ALA A 83 -2.99 -2.31 -16.27
CA ALA A 83 -2.70 -2.90 -14.97
C ALA A 83 -1.22 -2.76 -14.60
N ASP A 84 -0.31 -3.03 -15.53
CA ASP A 84 1.12 -2.87 -15.33
C ASP A 84 1.50 -1.42 -15.04
N LYS A 85 0.93 -0.44 -15.75
CA LYS A 85 1.15 0.99 -15.48
C LYS A 85 0.69 1.39 -14.08
N VAL A 86 -0.49 0.93 -13.65
CA VAL A 86 -1.01 1.26 -12.31
C VAL A 86 -0.17 0.60 -11.21
N LYS A 87 0.25 -0.66 -11.40
CA LYS A 87 1.19 -1.30 -10.46
C LYS A 87 2.51 -0.55 -10.37
N GLN A 88 3.05 -0.08 -11.50
CA GLN A 88 4.27 0.72 -11.49
C GLN A 88 4.08 2.02 -10.70
N ALA A 89 2.96 2.74 -10.92
CA ALA A 89 2.63 3.94 -10.15
C ALA A 89 2.52 3.67 -8.63
N ILE A 90 1.95 2.53 -8.24
CA ILE A 90 1.89 2.09 -6.84
C ILE A 90 3.29 1.83 -6.28
N GLN A 91 4.16 1.14 -7.03
CA GLN A 91 5.52 0.84 -6.58
C GLN A 91 6.38 2.11 -6.44
N ASP A 92 6.19 3.08 -7.32
CA ASP A 92 6.90 4.35 -7.31
C ASP A 92 6.38 5.34 -6.25
N ASP A 93 5.22 5.08 -5.65
CA ASP A 93 4.62 5.94 -4.65
C ASP A 93 5.37 5.86 -3.31
N SER A 94 6.18 6.87 -3.00
CA SER A 94 6.95 6.94 -1.75
C SER A 94 6.09 7.18 -0.50
N THR A 95 4.82 7.57 -0.67
CA THR A 95 3.91 7.83 0.45
C THR A 95 3.28 6.55 1.02
N LEU A 96 3.37 5.44 0.27
CA LEU A 96 2.87 4.14 0.68
C LEU A 96 3.98 3.30 1.32
N THR A 97 3.60 2.54 2.34
CA THR A 97 4.42 1.48 2.91
C THR A 97 4.49 0.27 1.97
N THR A 98 5.50 -0.57 2.14
CA THR A 98 5.63 -1.84 1.39
C THR A 98 4.37 -2.71 1.52
N ALA A 99 3.73 -2.74 2.68
CA ALA A 99 2.51 -3.52 2.90
C ALA A 99 1.32 -2.96 2.10
N GLU A 100 1.14 -1.64 2.07
CA GLU A 100 0.09 -0.99 1.29
C GLU A 100 0.31 -1.17 -0.20
N LYS A 101 1.55 -1.03 -0.69
CA LYS A 101 1.92 -1.28 -2.09
C LYS A 101 1.55 -2.70 -2.53
N LYS A 102 1.87 -3.68 -1.68
CA LYS A 102 1.52 -5.09 -1.92
C LYS A 102 0.01 -5.27 -2.03
N GLN A 103 -0.75 -4.73 -1.07
CA GLN A 103 -2.20 -4.86 -1.05
C GLN A 103 -2.87 -4.19 -2.27
N GLN A 104 -2.43 -2.99 -2.64
CA GLN A 104 -2.98 -2.30 -3.82
C GLN A 104 -2.61 -3.03 -5.11
N SER A 105 -1.41 -3.59 -5.22
CA SER A 105 -1.00 -4.40 -6.39
C SER A 105 -1.84 -5.66 -6.54
N GLU A 106 -2.15 -6.34 -5.44
CA GLU A 106 -3.06 -7.51 -5.42
C GLU A 106 -4.49 -7.12 -5.83
N ASN A 107 -4.94 -5.93 -5.45
CA ASN A 107 -6.24 -5.42 -5.89
C ASN A 107 -6.25 -5.10 -7.39
N VAL A 108 -5.14 -4.60 -7.95
CA VAL A 108 -4.99 -4.42 -9.40
C VAL A 108 -5.09 -5.76 -10.12
N ASP A 109 -4.40 -6.81 -9.62
CA ASP A 109 -4.49 -8.16 -10.18
C ASP A 109 -5.93 -8.68 -10.20
N LYS A 110 -6.65 -8.51 -9.09
CA LYS A 110 -8.05 -8.90 -9.00
C LYS A 110 -8.92 -8.13 -10.00
N ALA A 111 -8.74 -6.82 -10.10
CA ALA A 111 -9.48 -5.97 -11.03
C ALA A 111 -9.21 -6.34 -12.50
N LEU A 112 -7.96 -6.68 -12.84
CA LEU A 112 -7.57 -7.18 -14.16
C LEU A 112 -8.29 -8.49 -14.49
N VAL A 113 -8.26 -9.48 -13.60
CA VAL A 113 -8.94 -10.77 -13.80
C VAL A 113 -10.45 -10.57 -13.98
N ASP A 114 -11.06 -9.72 -13.14
CA ASP A 114 -12.49 -9.43 -13.22
C ASP A 114 -12.85 -8.73 -14.54
N GLY A 115 -12.03 -7.79 -15.02
CA GLY A 115 -12.21 -7.11 -16.29
C GLY A 115 -12.01 -8.01 -17.51
N GLN A 116 -10.99 -8.88 -17.50
CA GLN A 116 -10.77 -9.88 -18.55
C GLN A 116 -11.94 -10.86 -18.63
N ARG A 117 -12.47 -11.32 -17.49
CA ARG A 117 -13.65 -12.18 -17.44
C ARG A 117 -14.89 -11.49 -18.01
N ALA A 118 -15.08 -10.19 -17.75
CA ALA A 118 -16.18 -9.42 -18.33
C ALA A 118 -16.06 -9.30 -19.86
N ILE A 119 -14.83 -9.11 -20.38
CA ILE A 119 -14.56 -9.10 -21.82
C ILE A 119 -14.84 -10.49 -22.44
N ASP A 120 -14.44 -11.57 -21.77
CA ASP A 120 -14.69 -12.93 -22.26
C ASP A 120 -16.19 -13.25 -22.34
N GLN A 121 -16.99 -12.73 -21.40
CA GLN A 121 -18.44 -12.89 -21.34
C GLN A 121 -19.21 -12.03 -22.36
N ALA A 122 -18.60 -10.99 -22.91
CA ALA A 122 -19.23 -10.12 -23.89
C ALA A 122 -19.52 -10.86 -25.22
N SER A 123 -20.67 -10.60 -25.83
CA SER A 123 -21.14 -11.30 -27.04
C SER A 123 -20.96 -10.49 -28.33
N ASP A 124 -20.69 -9.20 -28.23
CA ASP A 124 -20.66 -8.27 -29.35
C ASP A 124 -19.66 -7.11 -29.10
N ALA A 125 -19.37 -6.33 -30.13
CA ALA A 125 -18.41 -5.24 -30.09
C ALA A 125 -18.73 -4.17 -29.01
N ASP A 126 -20.01 -3.82 -28.82
CA ASP A 126 -20.41 -2.79 -27.86
C ASP A 126 -20.26 -3.26 -26.40
N SER A 127 -20.63 -4.51 -26.11
CA SER A 127 -20.45 -5.11 -24.79
C SER A 127 -18.96 -5.32 -24.47
N ILE A 128 -18.13 -5.69 -25.45
CA ILE A 128 -16.67 -5.75 -25.30
C ILE A 128 -16.11 -4.37 -24.90
N ASN A 129 -16.48 -3.33 -25.65
CA ASN A 129 -16.01 -1.96 -25.39
C ASN A 129 -16.46 -1.47 -24.00
N THR A 130 -17.70 -1.76 -23.60
CA THR A 130 -18.23 -1.42 -22.28
C THR A 130 -17.47 -2.14 -21.16
N ALA A 131 -17.21 -3.44 -21.32
CA ALA A 131 -16.45 -4.24 -20.37
C ALA A 131 -15.01 -3.72 -20.22
N PHE A 132 -14.36 -3.38 -21.34
CA PHE A 132 -13.03 -2.79 -21.34
C PHE A 132 -12.98 -1.45 -20.59
N VAL A 133 -13.87 -0.51 -20.92
CA VAL A 133 -13.92 0.81 -20.24
C VAL A 133 -14.15 0.66 -18.74
N THR A 134 -15.06 -0.23 -18.35
CA THR A 134 -15.36 -0.51 -16.93
C THR A 134 -14.18 -1.14 -16.21
N GLY A 135 -13.56 -2.17 -16.82
CA GLY A 135 -12.38 -2.82 -16.27
C GLY A 135 -11.20 -1.87 -16.10
N LYS A 136 -10.96 -1.01 -17.10
CA LYS A 136 -9.91 0.00 -17.06
C LYS A 136 -10.12 0.99 -15.91
N ALA A 137 -11.35 1.50 -15.74
CA ALA A 137 -11.68 2.38 -14.63
C ALA A 137 -11.45 1.69 -13.27
N ASN A 138 -11.88 0.44 -13.12
CA ASN A 138 -11.69 -0.32 -11.89
C ASN A 138 -10.20 -0.49 -11.55
N ILE A 139 -9.35 -0.82 -12.53
CA ILE A 139 -7.90 -0.91 -12.36
C ILE A 139 -7.32 0.43 -11.90
N ASN A 140 -7.67 1.53 -12.57
CA ASN A 140 -7.12 2.86 -12.27
C ASN A 140 -7.47 3.36 -10.87
N THR A 141 -8.61 2.95 -10.32
CA THR A 141 -9.00 3.30 -8.94
C THR A 141 -8.22 2.57 -7.86
N GLN A 142 -7.41 1.55 -8.17
CA GLN A 142 -6.70 0.79 -7.15
C GLN A 142 -5.48 1.52 -6.58
N HIS A 143 -4.87 2.42 -7.34
CA HIS A 143 -3.83 3.29 -6.80
C HIS A 143 -4.46 4.38 -5.94
N GLN A 144 -4.20 4.32 -4.64
CA GLN A 144 -4.62 5.31 -3.67
C GLN A 144 -3.39 5.80 -2.91
N PRO A 145 -2.92 7.04 -3.13
CA PRO A 145 -1.74 7.53 -2.44
C PRO A 145 -1.98 7.63 -0.93
N GLY A 146 -0.90 7.48 -0.16
CA GLY A 146 -0.90 7.71 1.27
C GLY A 146 -1.00 9.20 1.62
N LYS A 147 -0.94 9.51 2.92
CA LYS A 147 -0.75 10.90 3.36
C LYS A 147 0.58 11.43 2.82
N SER A 148 0.68 12.74 2.60
CA SER A 148 1.95 13.32 2.16
C SER A 148 3.09 12.96 3.12
N LEU A 149 4.32 12.79 2.60
CA LEU A 149 5.47 12.53 3.46
C LEU A 149 5.72 13.65 4.48
N ALA A 150 5.33 14.88 4.15
CA ALA A 150 5.38 16.00 5.09
C ALA A 150 4.44 15.79 6.29
N ASP A 151 3.20 15.38 6.03
CA ASP A 151 2.21 15.12 7.10
C ASP A 151 2.61 13.91 7.94
N GLN A 152 3.08 12.84 7.30
CA GLN A 152 3.58 11.65 8.01
C GLN A 152 4.77 11.99 8.90
N ARG A 153 5.73 12.75 8.38
CA ARG A 153 6.90 13.22 9.15
C ARG A 153 6.48 14.09 10.31
N GLN A 154 5.57 15.03 10.11
CA GLN A 154 5.09 15.90 11.19
C GLN A 154 4.39 15.10 12.29
N ALA A 155 3.59 14.10 11.91
CA ALA A 155 2.97 13.20 12.87
C ALA A 155 4.01 12.40 13.68
N ALA A 156 5.06 11.89 13.02
CA ALA A 156 6.15 11.18 13.67
C ALA A 156 6.96 12.08 14.63
N VAL A 157 7.26 13.32 14.23
CA VAL A 157 7.93 14.31 15.10
C VAL A 157 7.11 14.57 16.36
N ASN A 158 5.79 14.75 16.22
CA ASN A 158 4.90 14.94 17.37
C ASN A 158 4.90 13.73 18.30
N GLU A 159 5.04 12.51 17.77
CA GLU A 159 5.09 11.30 18.58
C GLU A 159 6.42 11.17 19.34
N ILE A 160 7.55 11.50 18.70
CA ILE A 160 8.85 11.62 19.37
C ILE A 160 8.78 12.62 20.54
N ASP A 161 8.13 13.77 20.35
CA ASP A 161 7.99 14.78 21.40
C ASP A 161 7.16 14.29 22.59
N LYS A 162 6.07 13.57 22.32
CA LYS A 162 5.25 12.96 23.39
C LYS A 162 6.04 11.91 24.15
N GLU A 163 6.78 11.05 23.46
CA GLU A 163 7.54 9.99 24.11
C GLU A 163 8.69 10.56 24.95
N ALA A 164 9.41 11.56 24.43
CA ALA A 164 10.42 12.28 25.20
C ALA A 164 9.84 12.92 26.47
N ALA A 165 8.66 13.55 26.39
CA ALA A 165 7.97 14.10 27.55
C ALA A 165 7.56 13.01 28.57
N LYS A 166 7.06 11.87 28.09
CA LYS A 166 6.68 10.71 28.92
C LYS A 166 7.89 10.14 29.67
N VAL A 167 9.01 9.88 28.99
CA VAL A 167 10.22 9.35 29.62
C VAL A 167 10.82 10.34 30.62
N LYS A 168 10.83 11.65 30.31
CA LYS A 168 11.24 12.69 31.27
C LYS A 168 10.38 12.71 32.53
N GLN A 169 9.07 12.55 32.37
CA GLN A 169 8.16 12.44 33.51
C GLN A 169 8.43 11.19 34.35
N GLN A 170 8.74 10.05 33.72
CA GLN A 170 9.15 8.83 34.44
C GLN A 170 10.43 9.07 35.25
N ILE A 171 11.44 9.73 34.65
CA ILE A 171 12.69 10.11 35.33
C ILE A 171 12.41 11.04 36.53
N ASP A 172 11.58 12.06 36.35
CA ASP A 172 11.25 13.03 37.40
C ASP A 172 10.52 12.37 38.58
N ASN A 173 9.65 11.41 38.29
CA ASN A 173 8.87 10.67 39.28
C ASN A 173 9.66 9.57 39.99
N ASP A 174 10.87 9.23 39.55
CA ASP A 174 11.69 8.23 40.22
C ASP A 174 12.26 8.78 41.54
N PRO A 175 11.88 8.24 42.71
CA PRO A 175 12.33 8.74 44.01
C PRO A 175 13.73 8.28 44.40
N LEU A 176 14.30 7.31 43.67
CA LEU A 176 15.62 6.74 43.95
C LEU A 176 16.73 7.43 43.16
N LEU A 177 16.39 8.23 42.14
CA LEU A 177 17.34 9.06 41.40
C LEU A 177 17.62 10.38 42.13
N THR A 178 18.89 10.74 42.19
CA THR A 178 19.32 12.09 42.59
C THR A 178 19.00 13.12 41.51
N GLU A 179 18.90 14.40 41.89
CA GLU A 179 18.67 15.49 40.93
C GLU A 179 19.74 15.54 39.81
N ALA A 180 20.99 15.20 40.12
CA ALA A 180 22.06 15.13 39.13
C ALA A 180 21.86 13.99 38.13
N GLU A 181 21.43 12.81 38.59
CA GLU A 181 21.13 11.68 37.71
C GLU A 181 19.90 11.96 36.85
N LYS A 182 18.85 12.55 37.42
CA LYS A 182 17.67 13.00 36.67
C LYS A 182 18.05 14.00 35.58
N ALA A 183 18.83 15.02 35.91
CA ALA A 183 19.29 16.00 34.93
C ALA A 183 20.08 15.34 33.79
N THR A 184 20.97 14.40 34.12
CA THR A 184 21.76 13.67 33.12
C THR A 184 20.90 12.80 32.22
N GLN A 185 19.96 12.03 32.78
CA GLN A 185 19.04 11.19 32.00
C GLN A 185 18.14 12.04 31.08
N LYS A 186 17.57 13.14 31.59
CA LYS A 186 16.74 14.05 30.78
C LYS A 186 17.51 14.71 29.63
N ALA A 187 18.77 15.08 29.85
CA ALA A 187 19.63 15.61 28.79
C ALA A 187 19.90 14.57 27.69
N ARG A 188 20.05 13.29 28.06
CA ARG A 188 20.15 12.21 27.07
C ARG A 188 18.83 11.98 26.32
N VAL A 189 17.68 12.07 26.99
CA VAL A 189 16.37 12.03 26.31
C VAL A 189 16.27 13.13 25.26
N ASP A 190 16.67 14.38 25.59
CA ASP A 190 16.68 15.48 24.62
C ASP A 190 17.60 15.22 23.44
N HIS A 191 18.78 14.66 23.69
CA HIS A 191 19.73 14.30 22.66
C HIS A 191 19.17 13.23 21.70
N GLU A 192 18.63 12.13 22.23
CA GLU A 192 18.05 11.07 21.39
C GLU A 192 16.81 11.55 20.64
N ALA A 193 15.99 12.40 21.24
CA ALA A 193 14.86 13.03 20.55
C ALA A 193 15.31 13.92 19.39
N ALA A 194 16.40 14.67 19.55
CA ALA A 194 16.98 15.47 18.46
C ALA A 194 17.49 14.58 17.32
N LEU A 195 18.23 13.51 17.63
CA LEU A 195 18.71 12.55 16.63
C LEU A 195 17.57 11.85 15.89
N ALA A 196 16.50 11.45 16.59
CA ALA A 196 15.33 10.85 15.97
C ALA A 196 14.65 11.82 14.98
N LYS A 197 14.52 13.10 15.34
CA LYS A 197 13.96 14.13 14.43
C LYS A 197 14.85 14.37 13.21
N GLU A 198 16.17 14.34 13.35
CA GLU A 198 17.09 14.41 12.23
C GLU A 198 16.97 13.19 11.30
N ALA A 199 16.79 11.99 11.84
CA ALA A 199 16.55 10.78 11.05
C ALA A 199 15.23 10.88 10.28
N LEU A 200 14.15 11.33 10.93
CA LEU A 200 12.85 11.59 10.28
C LEU A 200 12.95 12.63 9.16
N ALA A 201 13.80 13.65 9.32
CA ALA A 201 14.05 14.66 8.28
C ALA A 201 14.77 14.08 7.05
N LYS A 202 15.58 13.03 7.22
CA LYS A 202 16.32 12.34 6.15
C LYS A 202 15.52 11.24 5.46
N ALA A 203 14.49 10.71 6.11
CA ALA A 203 13.65 9.65 5.55
C ALA A 203 12.93 10.13 4.27
N GLY A 204 13.10 9.35 3.20
CA GLY A 204 12.61 9.63 1.85
C GLY A 204 11.30 8.93 1.49
N ASN A 205 10.83 7.99 2.32
CA ASN A 205 9.58 7.26 2.09
C ASN A 205 8.91 6.87 3.42
N ALA A 206 7.68 6.32 3.32
CA ALA A 206 6.87 5.95 4.47
C ALA A 206 7.51 4.85 5.36
N ASP A 207 8.18 3.86 4.76
CA ASP A 207 8.82 2.79 5.53
C ASP A 207 10.04 3.30 6.33
N GLU A 208 10.85 4.16 5.72
CA GLU A 208 11.97 4.82 6.40
C GLU A 208 11.49 5.75 7.53
N LEU A 209 10.38 6.46 7.34
CA LEU A 209 9.78 7.26 8.42
C LEU A 209 9.34 6.38 9.59
N ASN A 210 8.68 5.25 9.31
CA ASN A 210 8.24 4.30 10.32
C ASN A 210 9.42 3.68 11.08
N ALA A 211 10.49 3.31 10.36
CA ALA A 211 11.71 2.77 10.97
C ALA A 211 12.40 3.81 11.87
N ALA A 212 12.60 5.03 11.38
CA ALA A 212 13.21 6.12 12.13
C ALA A 212 12.40 6.49 13.39
N LEU A 213 11.07 6.50 13.30
CA LEU A 213 10.19 6.69 14.45
C LEU A 213 10.36 5.57 15.49
N ALA A 214 10.32 4.31 15.06
CA ALA A 214 10.44 3.16 15.94
C ALA A 214 11.80 3.11 16.66
N ASP A 215 12.89 3.35 15.93
CA ASP A 215 14.24 3.44 16.49
C ASP A 215 14.37 4.62 17.45
N GLY A 216 13.82 5.78 17.10
CA GLY A 216 13.80 6.97 17.94
C GLY A 216 13.10 6.73 19.28
N ILE A 217 11.89 6.16 19.26
CA ILE A 217 11.13 5.80 20.47
C ILE A 217 11.95 4.84 21.35
N LYS A 218 12.50 3.77 20.74
CA LYS A 218 13.31 2.78 21.46
C LYS A 218 14.54 3.42 22.13
N ASN A 219 15.24 4.31 21.45
CA ASN A 219 16.43 4.96 21.99
C ASN A 219 16.08 5.95 23.11
N ILE A 220 14.96 6.65 23.01
CA ILE A 220 14.42 7.54 24.04
C ILE A 220 14.03 6.76 25.29
N ASP A 221 13.27 5.67 25.13
CA ASP A 221 12.87 4.77 26.22
C ASP A 221 14.07 4.21 26.99
N ALA A 222 15.15 3.88 26.27
CA ALA A 222 16.39 3.36 26.85
C ALA A 222 17.13 4.35 27.75
N GLN A 223 16.79 5.64 27.74
CA GLN A 223 17.46 6.65 28.56
C GLN A 223 17.02 6.64 30.02
N TYR A 224 15.83 6.10 30.31
CA TYR A 224 15.40 5.90 31.69
C TYR A 224 16.12 4.70 32.29
N VAL A 225 16.93 4.98 33.31
CA VAL A 225 17.61 3.98 34.13
C VAL A 225 17.12 4.15 35.57
N PRO A 226 16.38 3.19 36.15
CA PRO A 226 15.86 3.30 37.50
C PRO A 226 16.96 3.53 38.54
N GLY A 227 16.70 4.36 39.54
CA GLY A 227 17.61 4.54 40.66
C GLY A 227 17.75 3.25 41.48
N THR A 228 18.95 2.99 42.00
CA THR A 228 19.19 1.87 42.92
C THR A 228 19.39 2.37 44.34
N GLN A 229 18.87 1.66 45.34
CA GLN A 229 19.16 1.97 46.74
C GLN A 229 20.68 1.91 46.98
N LYS A 230 21.26 3.05 47.38
CA LYS A 230 22.63 3.09 47.87
C LYS A 230 22.69 2.30 49.17
N ALA A 231 23.61 1.33 49.27
CA ALA A 231 23.86 0.65 50.54
C ALA A 231 24.15 1.71 51.62
N PRO A 232 23.58 1.59 52.84
CA PRO A 232 23.86 2.55 53.89
C PRO A 232 25.37 2.63 54.10
N ASP A 233 25.88 3.86 54.22
CA ASP A 233 27.30 4.08 54.50
C ASP A 233 27.71 3.20 55.70
N PRO A 234 28.84 2.46 55.64
CA PRO A 234 29.29 1.70 56.79
C PRO A 234 29.40 2.66 57.97
N LYS A 235 28.63 2.35 59.02
CA LYS A 235 28.58 3.13 60.26
C LYS A 235 30.02 3.47 60.67
N PRO A 236 30.37 4.74 60.96
CA PRO A 236 31.71 5.09 61.36
C PRO A 236 32.12 4.20 62.53
N THR A 237 33.18 3.42 62.38
CA THR A 237 33.75 2.66 63.48
C THR A 237 34.09 3.68 64.58
N PRO A 238 33.55 3.54 65.80
CA PRO A 238 33.88 4.47 66.88
C PRO A 238 35.40 4.51 67.08
N ALA A 239 35.95 5.72 67.19
CA ALA A 239 37.37 5.90 67.50
C ALA A 239 37.69 5.17 68.83
N PRO A 240 38.80 4.41 68.91
CA PRO A 240 39.18 3.75 70.15
C PRO A 240 39.49 4.81 71.21
N LEU A 241 38.86 4.68 72.37
CA LEU A 241 39.12 5.52 73.54
C LEU A 241 40.58 5.33 74.00
N PRO A 242 41.28 6.39 74.43
CA PRO A 242 42.65 6.28 74.90
C PRO A 242 42.71 5.69 76.31
N GLY A 243 43.37 4.54 76.43
CA GLY A 243 44.20 4.10 77.58
C GLY A 243 43.51 3.72 78.89
N ASP A 244 43.69 2.46 79.32
CA ASP A 244 44.54 2.14 80.48
C ASP A 244 44.83 0.61 80.60
N PRO A 245 45.82 0.16 81.40
CA PRO A 245 46.70 -0.96 81.06
C PRO A 245 46.23 -2.36 81.52
N ARG A 246 46.72 -3.35 80.75
CA ARG A 246 46.88 -4.82 80.94
C ARG A 246 46.58 -5.44 82.33
N PRO A 247 46.17 -6.73 82.36
CA PRO A 247 47.22 -7.76 82.42
C PRO A 247 47.03 -8.98 81.51
N THR A 248 48.18 -9.60 81.26
CA THR A 248 48.48 -10.86 80.57
C THR A 248 47.69 -12.08 81.04
N SER A 249 47.28 -12.95 80.12
CA SER A 249 47.39 -14.41 80.29
C SER A 249 47.33 -15.17 78.96
N THR A 250 48.50 -15.71 78.59
CA THR A 250 48.82 -17.07 78.11
C THR A 250 48.06 -17.75 76.94
N GLN A 251 48.84 -18.01 75.88
CA GLN A 251 48.81 -18.93 74.71
C GLN A 251 48.28 -20.38 74.91
N PRO A 252 48.21 -21.32 73.91
CA PRO A 252 48.89 -21.39 72.57
C PRO A 252 48.01 -21.81 71.35
N LEU A 253 48.38 -21.43 70.11
CA LEU A 253 49.16 -22.15 69.07
C LEU A 253 48.48 -23.39 68.45
N SER A 254 48.07 -23.29 67.17
CA SER A 254 48.27 -24.39 66.21
C SER A 254 48.47 -23.86 64.78
N THR A 255 49.67 -24.10 64.28
CA THR A 255 50.11 -24.16 62.87
C THR A 255 49.26 -25.18 62.09
N SER A 256 49.06 -25.16 60.75
CA SER A 256 50.00 -24.97 59.64
C SER A 256 49.26 -24.99 58.28
N ARG A 257 49.69 -24.12 57.34
CA ARG A 257 50.09 -24.35 55.90
C ARG A 257 49.46 -25.54 55.14
N THR A 258 48.99 -25.45 53.89
CA THR A 258 49.63 -25.08 52.59
C THR A 258 48.54 -24.91 51.50
N SER A 259 48.51 -23.87 50.67
CA SER A 259 49.19 -23.68 49.36
C SER A 259 48.62 -24.44 48.14
N THR A 260 48.45 -23.66 47.06
CA THR A 260 48.30 -23.96 45.61
C THR A 260 47.06 -24.64 45.06
N SER A 261 46.29 -23.92 44.23
CA SER A 261 46.16 -24.21 42.78
C SER A 261 45.36 -23.11 42.06
N SER A 262 45.54 -23.01 40.75
CA SER A 262 45.47 -21.82 39.90
C SER A 262 44.42 -21.92 38.76
N LEU A 263 43.81 -20.77 38.41
CA LEU A 263 43.29 -20.32 37.08
C LEU A 263 42.07 -21.05 36.44
N PRO A 264 41.40 -20.49 35.39
CA PRO A 264 40.85 -19.13 35.21
C PRO A 264 39.40 -19.07 34.62
N ARG A 265 38.85 -17.84 34.54
CA ARG A 265 37.74 -17.27 33.69
C ARG A 265 36.86 -18.21 32.82
N THR A 266 35.54 -17.97 32.79
CA THR A 266 34.81 -17.19 31.74
C THR A 266 33.29 -17.19 31.96
N SER A 267 32.63 -16.19 31.35
CA SER A 267 31.23 -16.12 30.90
C SER A 267 30.19 -15.44 31.80
N ASP A 268 30.11 -14.12 31.59
CA ASP A 268 28.91 -13.30 31.69
C ASP A 268 27.77 -13.88 30.83
N LYS A 269 26.55 -13.82 31.38
CA LYS A 269 25.28 -13.78 30.63
C LYS A 269 24.34 -12.82 31.35
N PRO A 270 23.91 -11.71 30.73
CA PRO A 270 22.74 -10.99 31.19
C PRO A 270 21.46 -11.61 30.63
N ALA A 271 20.42 -11.56 31.45
CA ALA A 271 19.07 -12.00 31.18
C ALA A 271 18.44 -11.22 30.02
N THR A 272 17.73 -11.95 29.17
CA THR A 272 16.80 -11.49 28.16
C THR A 272 15.68 -10.67 28.79
N GLY A 273 15.60 -9.41 28.40
CA GLY A 273 14.43 -8.55 28.61
C GLY A 273 13.40 -8.69 27.49
N LEU A 274 12.16 -8.40 27.89
CA LEU A 274 11.14 -7.63 27.17
C LEU A 274 10.67 -8.12 25.78
N ALA A 275 9.39 -8.47 25.69
CA ALA A 275 8.61 -8.21 24.49
C ALA A 275 7.10 -8.10 24.80
N ALA A 276 6.47 -7.16 24.09
CA ALA A 276 5.05 -7.05 23.74
C ALA A 276 4.18 -6.07 24.54
N LEU A 277 4.31 -4.79 24.21
CA LEU A 277 3.18 -3.85 24.15
C LEU A 277 3.14 -3.25 22.74
N GLY A 278 2.68 -4.05 21.78
CA GLY A 278 2.36 -3.58 20.44
C GLY A 278 0.94 -2.99 20.43
N ALA A 279 0.82 -1.69 20.67
CA ALA A 279 -0.42 -0.96 20.40
C ALA A 279 -0.52 -0.71 18.89
N PHE A 280 -1.13 -1.67 18.21
CA PHE A 280 -1.50 -1.64 16.81
C PHE A 280 -2.57 -0.55 16.59
N LEU A 281 -2.17 0.63 16.11
CA LEU A 281 -3.10 1.63 15.59
C LEU A 281 -3.59 1.16 14.21
N LEU A 282 -4.63 0.32 14.25
CA LEU A 282 -5.45 -0.08 13.11
C LEU A 282 -6.10 1.18 12.51
N SER A 283 -5.51 1.69 11.42
CA SER A 283 -6.16 2.65 10.53
C SER A 283 -7.33 1.96 9.84
N MET A 284 -8.51 2.08 10.43
CA MET A 284 -9.78 1.70 9.81
C MET A 284 -10.03 2.64 8.61
N PHE A 285 -9.69 2.17 7.41
CA PHE A 285 -10.19 2.77 6.17
C PHE A 285 -11.70 2.56 6.09
N GLY A 286 -12.46 3.65 6.26
CA GLY A 286 -13.90 3.68 6.07
C GLY A 286 -14.27 3.49 4.61
N PHE A 287 -14.80 2.29 4.29
CA PHE A 287 -15.44 1.98 3.02
C PHE A 287 -16.79 2.72 2.94
N ALA A 288 -16.83 3.85 2.24
CA ALA A 288 -18.07 4.58 1.97
C ALA A 288 -18.88 3.84 0.88
N LEU A 289 -19.91 3.10 1.27
CA LEU A 289 -20.97 2.62 0.37
C LEU A 289 -21.91 3.77 0.01
N THR A 290 -21.79 4.28 -1.20
CA THR A 290 -22.71 5.27 -1.77
C THR A 290 -24.03 4.59 -2.17
N GLY A 291 -24.97 4.48 -1.22
CA GLY A 291 -26.33 3.99 -1.44
C GLY A 291 -27.23 5.04 -2.08
N LYS A 292 -27.44 4.94 -3.41
CA LYS A 292 -28.39 5.75 -4.20
C LYS A 292 -29.84 5.37 -3.84
N LYS A 293 -30.50 6.14 -2.96
CA LYS A 293 -31.96 6.01 -2.72
C LYS A 293 -32.75 6.66 -3.85
N ARG A 294 -33.54 5.83 -4.55
CA ARG A 294 -34.59 6.22 -5.49
C ARG A 294 -35.65 7.06 -4.76
N LYS A 295 -35.98 8.24 -5.29
CA LYS A 295 -37.20 8.97 -4.95
C LYS A 295 -38.39 8.26 -5.60
N ARG A 296 -39.37 7.86 -4.80
CA ARG A 296 -40.77 7.73 -5.19
C ARG A 296 -41.56 8.73 -4.35
N SER A 297 -42.04 9.78 -5.00
CA SER A 297 -43.38 10.36 -4.80
C SER A 297 -43.65 11.29 -5.98
#